data_AF-A0A931W8N9-F1
#
_entry.id   AF-A0A931W8N9-F1
#
_cell.length_a   1.000
_cell.length_b   1.000
_cell.length_c   1.000
_cell.angle_alpha   90.00
_cell.angle_beta   90.00
_cell.angle_gamma   90.00
#
_symmetry.space_group_name_H-M   'P 1'
#
loop_
_entity.id
_entity.type
_entity.pdbx_description
1 polymer ?
#
loop_
_entity_poly.entity_id
_entity_poly.type
_entity_poly.pdbx_seq_one_letter_code
_entity_poly.pdbx_strand_id
1 'polypeptide(L)'
;MQDYYLDRVKSLSRQLSKPDFFCETGGVSFYLYKAKNLHNPKWINENLYKITLILRRSYFRYGKRTLIDEYDKKSAIYLVRAQKGSYEEWLSYRFTPNNGKPIGGGEIEIFSSNGISLSDIARKKLFKGQKNFWRYIVSTSRMCGVPLRTPHKYTGLCFAIISYVFILDSIKNKYPFKYTTGIINEKLVKDALTVRKGQVKLCPHFTPSYKTLHISKNSVKINRNIYTYKFPTYFLNNTQLLSTLKKLVNSKDLPKSVLNLEKFSEFISKNGKIRGSRLTREELRSIIDKNVKDGPEFKLTKILDWNRSILRFIDKIGIKSARINI
;
A
#
# COMPACT_ATOMS: atom_id res chain seq x y z
N MET A 1 -16.21 15.78 -10.38
CA MET A 1 -15.74 14.40 -10.62
C MET A 1 -15.52 13.58 -9.33
N GLN A 2 -15.09 14.17 -8.20
CA GLN A 2 -14.86 13.43 -6.93
C GLN A 2 -16.14 13.10 -6.15
N ASP A 3 -17.10 14.03 -6.05
CA ASP A 3 -18.40 13.77 -5.40
C ASP A 3 -19.18 12.64 -6.12
N TYR A 4 -19.06 12.57 -7.45
CA TYR A 4 -19.56 11.47 -8.29
C TYR A 4 -19.07 10.08 -7.84
N TYR A 5 -17.81 9.94 -7.39
CA TYR A 5 -17.31 8.65 -6.93
C TYR A 5 -17.93 8.24 -5.60
N LEU A 6 -18.09 9.18 -4.67
CA LEU A 6 -18.73 8.90 -3.40
C LEU A 6 -20.21 8.56 -3.60
N ASP A 7 -20.94 9.30 -4.44
CA ASP A 7 -22.35 9.03 -4.73
C ASP A 7 -22.55 7.67 -5.38
N ARG A 8 -21.66 7.30 -6.31
CA ARG A 8 -21.68 5.97 -6.91
C ARG A 8 -21.39 4.86 -5.90
N VAL A 9 -20.44 5.08 -4.98
CA VAL A 9 -20.15 4.13 -3.90
C VAL A 9 -21.35 4.02 -2.96
N LYS A 10 -21.98 5.13 -2.58
CA LYS A 10 -23.20 5.16 -1.76
C LYS A 10 -24.33 4.38 -2.42
N SER A 11 -24.59 4.63 -3.71
CA SER A 11 -25.61 3.90 -4.48
C SER A 11 -25.36 2.39 -4.48
N LEU A 12 -24.13 1.95 -4.72
CA LEU A 12 -23.76 0.52 -4.69
C LEU A 12 -23.88 -0.06 -3.27
N SER A 13 -23.53 0.72 -2.24
CA SER A 13 -23.50 0.28 -0.85
C SER A 13 -24.89 -0.03 -0.28
N ARG A 14 -25.93 0.64 -0.78
CA ARG A 14 -27.34 0.39 -0.39
C ARG A 14 -27.81 -1.01 -0.73
N GLN A 15 -27.15 -1.67 -1.69
CA GLN A 15 -27.46 -3.02 -2.16
C GLN A 15 -26.53 -4.08 -1.60
N LEU A 16 -25.67 -3.73 -0.64
CA LEU A 16 -24.79 -4.71 0.01
C LEU A 16 -25.56 -5.50 1.05
N SER A 17 -25.19 -6.77 1.20
CA SER A 17 -25.62 -7.62 2.29
C SER A 17 -25.13 -7.10 3.64
N LYS A 18 -25.50 -7.79 4.73
CA LYS A 18 -24.96 -7.53 6.07
C LYS A 18 -23.41 -7.53 6.04
N PRO A 19 -22.75 -6.58 6.76
CA PRO A 19 -21.29 -6.57 6.87
C PRO A 19 -20.78 -7.83 7.59
N ASP A 20 -19.57 -8.27 7.23
CA ASP A 20 -18.85 -9.36 7.90
C ASP A 20 -18.44 -8.99 9.33
N PHE A 21 -18.21 -7.71 9.58
CA PHE A 21 -17.93 -7.18 10.92
C PHE A 21 -18.48 -5.77 11.06
N PHE A 22 -19.05 -5.47 12.23
CA PHE A 22 -19.62 -4.18 12.56
C PHE A 22 -19.15 -3.74 13.95
N CYS A 23 -18.82 -2.45 14.08
CA CYS A 23 -18.57 -1.84 15.38
C CYS A 23 -18.90 -0.35 15.36
N GLU A 24 -19.11 0.22 16.55
CA GLU A 24 -19.32 1.65 16.74
C GLU A 24 -18.32 2.19 17.76
N THR A 25 -17.69 3.32 17.47
CA THR A 25 -16.80 4.01 18.42
C THR A 25 -16.77 5.50 18.14
N GLY A 26 -16.87 6.33 19.19
CA GLY A 26 -16.85 7.79 19.07
C GLY A 26 -17.98 8.39 18.22
N GLY A 27 -19.15 7.73 18.21
CA GLY A 27 -20.30 8.09 17.37
C GLY A 27 -20.06 7.88 15.88
N VAL A 28 -19.15 6.97 15.52
CA VAL A 28 -18.86 6.56 14.13
C VAL A 28 -19.16 5.08 14.00
N SER A 29 -19.98 4.73 13.02
CA SER A 29 -20.30 3.34 12.69
C SER A 29 -19.34 2.83 11.62
N PHE A 30 -18.75 1.65 11.86
CA PHE A 30 -17.82 0.99 10.94
C PHE A 30 -18.40 -0.33 10.44
N TYR A 31 -18.51 -0.45 9.12
CA TYR A 31 -19.03 -1.62 8.42
C TYR A 31 -17.91 -2.23 7.59
N LEU A 32 -17.43 -3.40 7.98
CA LEU A 32 -16.41 -4.14 7.24
C LEU A 32 -17.05 -5.19 6.35
N TYR A 33 -16.58 -5.25 5.11
CA TYR A 33 -16.98 -6.22 4.10
C TYR A 33 -15.76 -6.95 3.56
N LYS A 34 -15.86 -8.26 3.42
CA LYS A 34 -14.93 -9.09 2.66
C LYS A 34 -15.36 -9.07 1.20
N ALA A 35 -14.57 -8.42 0.35
CA ALA A 35 -14.79 -8.49 -1.09
C ALA A 35 -14.21 -9.78 -1.70
N LYS A 36 -13.17 -10.32 -1.07
CA LYS A 36 -12.47 -11.50 -1.56
C LYS A 36 -11.77 -12.25 -0.43
N ASN A 37 -11.93 -13.57 -0.41
CA ASN A 37 -11.22 -14.45 0.51
C ASN A 37 -9.83 -14.79 -0.05
N LEU A 38 -8.86 -15.02 0.84
CA LEU A 38 -7.52 -15.44 0.47
C LEU A 38 -7.56 -16.72 -0.37
N HIS A 39 -6.70 -16.81 -1.40
CA HIS A 39 -6.64 -17.94 -2.34
C HIS A 39 -7.91 -18.24 -3.17
N ASN A 40 -8.98 -17.45 -3.03
CA ASN A 40 -10.17 -17.59 -3.87
C ASN A 40 -10.13 -16.56 -5.01
N PRO A 41 -10.14 -16.97 -6.29
CA PRO A 41 -10.11 -16.02 -7.41
C PRO A 41 -11.42 -15.25 -7.60
N LYS A 42 -12.55 -15.75 -7.08
CA LYS A 42 -13.87 -15.13 -7.24
C LYS A 42 -14.08 -14.01 -6.22
N TRP A 43 -14.79 -12.98 -6.65
CA TRP A 43 -15.29 -11.92 -5.76
C TRP A 43 -16.54 -12.42 -5.04
N ILE A 44 -16.68 -12.06 -3.76
CA ILE A 44 -17.84 -12.47 -2.95
C ILE A 44 -19.12 -11.81 -3.46
N ASN A 45 -19.02 -10.57 -3.93
CA ASN A 45 -20.17 -9.77 -4.37
C ASN A 45 -19.74 -8.80 -5.49
N GLU A 46 -20.58 -8.67 -6.51
CA GLU A 46 -20.30 -7.82 -7.67
C GLU A 46 -20.26 -6.32 -7.31
N ASN A 47 -21.11 -5.86 -6.40
CA ASN A 47 -21.09 -4.49 -5.91
C ASN A 47 -19.82 -4.20 -5.10
N LEU A 48 -19.34 -5.14 -4.27
CA LEU A 48 -18.05 -5.01 -3.60
C LEU A 48 -16.88 -4.94 -4.59
N TYR A 49 -16.95 -5.71 -5.69
CA TYR A 49 -15.98 -5.59 -6.79
C TYR A 49 -16.01 -4.19 -7.42
N LYS A 50 -17.20 -3.69 -7.80
CA LYS A 50 -17.38 -2.35 -8.38
C LYS A 50 -16.88 -1.24 -7.44
N ILE A 51 -17.19 -1.32 -6.15
CA ILE A 51 -16.69 -0.38 -5.13
C ILE A 51 -15.16 -0.44 -5.09
N THR A 52 -14.56 -1.63 -5.01
CA THR A 52 -13.10 -1.80 -5.03
C THR A 52 -12.45 -1.13 -6.23
N LEU A 53 -13.03 -1.26 -7.43
CA LEU A 53 -12.54 -0.59 -8.64
C LEU A 53 -12.56 0.93 -8.50
N ILE A 54 -13.63 1.50 -7.93
CA ILE A 54 -13.76 2.95 -7.72
C ILE A 54 -12.67 3.43 -6.74
N LEU A 55 -12.52 2.76 -5.59
CA LEU A 55 -11.51 3.13 -4.58
C LEU A 55 -10.10 3.10 -5.16
N ARG A 56 -9.77 2.07 -5.96
CA ARG A 56 -8.43 1.92 -6.55
C ARG A 56 -8.06 3.00 -7.56
N ARG A 57 -9.03 3.78 -8.07
CA ARG A 57 -8.74 4.96 -8.91
C ARG A 57 -7.98 6.05 -8.15
N SER A 58 -7.95 6.02 -6.81
CA SER A 58 -7.11 6.90 -6.01
C SER A 58 -5.62 6.79 -6.38
N TYR A 59 -5.17 5.64 -6.92
CA TYR A 59 -3.80 5.45 -7.38
C TYR A 59 -3.46 6.20 -8.67
N PHE A 60 -4.44 6.70 -9.42
CA PHE A 60 -4.18 7.43 -10.67
C PHE A 60 -3.39 8.71 -10.46
N ARG A 61 -3.42 9.27 -9.24
CA ARG A 61 -2.52 10.37 -8.83
C ARG A 61 -1.03 10.04 -8.96
N TYR A 62 -0.69 8.75 -9.01
CA TYR A 62 0.69 8.27 -9.13
C TYR A 62 1.06 7.80 -10.55
N GLY A 63 0.08 7.79 -11.47
CA GLY A 63 0.22 7.22 -12.81
C GLY A 63 -0.87 6.19 -13.13
N LYS A 64 -1.03 5.86 -14.42
CA LYS A 64 -2.04 4.91 -14.89
C LYS A 64 -1.65 3.48 -14.48
N ARG A 65 -2.28 2.97 -13.42
CA ARG A 65 -2.11 1.59 -12.94
C ARG A 65 -3.35 0.76 -13.27
N THR A 66 -3.17 -0.52 -13.59
CA THR A 66 -4.32 -1.42 -13.70
C THR A 66 -5.06 -1.49 -12.36
N LEU A 67 -6.38 -1.39 -12.41
CA LEU A 67 -7.22 -1.44 -11.20
C LEU A 67 -7.19 -2.83 -10.60
N ILE A 68 -7.20 -3.88 -11.42
CA ILE A 68 -7.01 -5.28 -11.03
C ILE A 68 -5.71 -5.78 -11.65
N ASP A 69 -4.88 -6.47 -10.88
CA ASP A 69 -3.66 -7.12 -11.32
C ASP A 69 -3.68 -8.63 -11.03
N GLU A 70 -2.67 -9.35 -11.51
CA GLU A 70 -2.56 -10.80 -11.36
C GLU A 70 -2.53 -11.28 -9.89
N TYR A 71 -2.03 -10.46 -8.96
CA TYR A 71 -1.96 -10.81 -7.55
C TYR A 71 -3.34 -10.81 -6.90
N ASP A 72 -4.31 -10.07 -7.45
CA ASP A 72 -5.68 -10.08 -6.94
C ASP A 72 -6.29 -11.49 -7.00
N LYS A 73 -5.86 -12.38 -7.90
CA LYS A 73 -6.37 -13.76 -8.00
C LYS A 73 -6.18 -14.58 -6.72
N LYS A 74 -5.13 -14.29 -5.94
CA LYS A 74 -4.79 -15.03 -4.71
C LYS A 74 -4.94 -14.21 -3.43
N SER A 75 -5.32 -12.94 -3.54
CA SER A 75 -5.34 -12.00 -2.41
C SER A 75 -6.67 -12.02 -1.67
N ALA A 76 -6.62 -11.75 -0.37
CA ALA A 76 -7.78 -11.30 0.39
C ALA A 76 -7.94 -9.78 0.24
N ILE A 77 -9.19 -9.32 0.10
CA ILE A 77 -9.51 -7.89 -0.08
C ILE A 77 -10.65 -7.54 0.86
N TYR A 78 -10.41 -6.55 1.70
CA TYR A 78 -11.35 -6.06 2.70
C TYR A 78 -11.67 -4.60 2.42
N LEU A 79 -12.91 -4.22 2.68
CA LEU A 79 -13.38 -2.84 2.63
C LEU A 79 -13.98 -2.46 3.97
N VAL A 80 -13.70 -1.26 4.44
CA VAL A 80 -14.40 -0.67 5.58
C VAL A 80 -15.04 0.63 5.15
N ARG A 81 -16.33 0.76 5.47
CA ARG A 81 -17.09 2.01 5.43
C ARG A 81 -17.15 2.57 6.85
N ALA A 82 -16.67 3.80 7.04
CA ALA A 82 -16.86 4.57 8.25
C ALA A 82 -17.92 5.65 8.01
N GLN A 83 -18.92 5.74 8.88
CA GLN A 83 -20.05 6.65 8.73
C GLN A 83 -20.29 7.44 10.03
N LYS A 84 -20.39 8.77 9.91
CA LYS A 84 -20.79 9.68 11.00
C LYS A 84 -21.74 10.75 10.46
N GLY A 85 -23.02 10.62 10.76
CA GLY A 85 -24.06 11.47 10.15
C GLY A 85 -24.02 11.36 8.62
N SER A 86 -23.85 12.50 7.94
CA SER A 86 -23.72 12.58 6.48
C SER A 86 -22.31 12.30 5.95
N TYR A 87 -21.29 12.29 6.83
CA TYR A 87 -19.91 12.01 6.45
C TYR A 87 -19.69 10.51 6.28
N GLU A 88 -19.00 10.15 5.20
CA GLU A 88 -18.71 8.78 4.85
C GLU A 88 -17.31 8.65 4.25
N GLU A 89 -16.56 7.69 4.76
CA GLU A 89 -15.21 7.35 4.29
C GLU A 89 -15.16 5.86 3.98
N TRP A 90 -14.53 5.47 2.86
CA TRP A 90 -14.19 4.07 2.61
C TRP A 90 -12.70 3.87 2.49
N LEU A 91 -12.25 2.72 2.99
CA LEU A 91 -10.91 2.19 2.82
C LEU A 91 -11.00 0.76 2.29
N SER A 92 -10.20 0.44 1.29
CA SER A 92 -9.94 -0.91 0.79
C SER A 92 -8.49 -1.25 1.07
N TYR A 93 -8.22 -2.47 1.51
CA TYR A 93 -6.86 -2.97 1.70
C TYR A 93 -6.72 -4.43 1.29
N ARG A 94 -5.55 -4.76 0.73
CA ARG A 94 -5.28 -6.06 0.12
C ARG A 94 -4.15 -6.77 0.84
N PHE A 95 -4.38 -8.04 1.17
CA PHE A 95 -3.38 -8.97 1.69
C PHE A 95 -3.10 -10.04 0.64
N THR A 96 -1.86 -10.11 0.18
CA THR A 96 -1.42 -11.01 -0.88
C THR A 96 -0.48 -12.06 -0.29
N PRO A 97 -0.81 -13.35 -0.32
CA PRO A 97 0.10 -14.39 0.13
C PRO A 97 1.21 -14.54 -0.91
N ASN A 98 2.48 -14.63 -0.50
CA ASN A 98 3.57 -14.61 -1.47
C ASN A 98 3.81 -15.97 -2.14
N ASN A 99 3.20 -17.05 -1.66
CA ASN A 99 3.14 -18.32 -2.40
C ASN A 99 2.05 -18.29 -3.50
N GLY A 100 2.01 -19.33 -4.32
CA GLY A 100 1.05 -19.47 -5.42
C GLY A 100 1.54 -18.87 -6.74
N LYS A 101 0.63 -18.71 -7.70
CA LYS A 101 0.89 -18.11 -9.02
C LYS A 101 0.20 -16.73 -9.12
N PRO A 102 0.93 -15.65 -9.47
CA PRO A 102 2.39 -15.57 -9.56
C PRO A 102 3.07 -15.78 -8.20
N ILE A 103 4.34 -16.16 -8.18
CA ILE A 103 5.14 -16.20 -6.95
C ILE A 103 5.45 -14.76 -6.54
N GLY A 104 5.44 -14.50 -5.24
CA GLY A 104 5.73 -13.19 -4.69
C GLY A 104 4.51 -12.33 -4.41
N GLY A 105 4.75 -11.13 -3.91
CA GLY A 105 3.72 -10.11 -3.64
C GLY A 105 3.83 -8.87 -4.52
N GLY A 106 4.89 -8.78 -5.34
CA GLY A 106 5.22 -7.59 -6.12
C GLY A 106 5.78 -6.44 -5.26
N GLU A 107 6.39 -6.77 -4.11
CA GLU A 107 6.95 -5.82 -3.16
C GLU A 107 8.41 -6.11 -2.85
N ILE A 108 8.73 -7.21 -2.16
CA ILE A 108 10.11 -7.51 -1.75
C ILE A 108 11.04 -7.74 -2.95
N GLU A 109 10.47 -8.17 -4.08
CA GLU A 109 11.17 -8.50 -5.31
C GLU A 109 11.73 -7.25 -6.02
N ILE A 110 11.17 -6.07 -5.71
CA ILE A 110 11.63 -4.81 -6.32
C ILE A 110 12.64 -4.07 -5.45
N PHE A 111 13.13 -4.66 -4.36
CA PHE A 111 14.19 -4.08 -3.53
C PHE A 111 15.44 -4.95 -3.55
N SER A 112 16.60 -4.30 -3.46
CA SER A 112 17.88 -4.95 -3.34
C SER A 112 18.73 -4.30 -2.24
N SER A 113 19.78 -5.02 -1.82
CA SER A 113 20.85 -4.50 -0.99
C SER A 113 22.18 -4.95 -1.58
N ASN A 114 23.03 -3.99 -1.95
CA ASN A 114 24.33 -4.25 -2.59
C ASN A 114 24.21 -5.18 -3.81
N GLY A 115 23.23 -4.95 -4.69
CA GLY A 115 23.00 -5.75 -5.90
C GLY A 115 22.26 -7.08 -5.69
N ILE A 116 22.05 -7.53 -4.44
CA ILE A 116 21.34 -8.78 -4.14
C ILE A 116 19.89 -8.47 -3.80
N SER A 117 18.95 -9.21 -4.40
CA SER A 117 17.51 -9.07 -4.09
C SER A 117 17.22 -9.28 -2.61
N LEU A 118 16.35 -8.43 -2.03
CA LEU A 118 15.93 -8.61 -0.64
C LEU A 118 15.19 -9.94 -0.43
N SER A 119 14.54 -10.50 -1.45
CA SER A 119 13.91 -11.82 -1.36
C SER A 119 14.93 -12.92 -1.10
N ASP A 120 16.10 -12.85 -1.74
CA ASP A 120 17.18 -13.81 -1.55
C ASP A 120 17.85 -13.66 -0.19
N ILE A 121 18.05 -12.42 0.25
CA ILE A 121 18.58 -12.12 1.59
C ILE A 121 17.61 -12.66 2.65
N ALA A 122 16.31 -12.39 2.51
CA ALA A 122 15.28 -12.90 3.42
C ALA A 122 15.26 -14.43 3.45
N ARG A 123 15.29 -15.09 2.29
CA ARG A 123 15.36 -16.56 2.17
C ARG A 123 16.54 -17.14 2.96
N LYS A 124 17.74 -16.58 2.79
CA LYS A 124 18.95 -17.06 3.49
C LYS A 124 18.88 -16.78 4.99
N LYS A 125 18.63 -15.52 5.38
CA LYS A 125 18.73 -15.09 6.78
C LYS A 125 17.56 -15.51 7.66
N LEU A 126 16.33 -15.51 7.14
CA LEU A 126 15.13 -15.74 7.95
C LEU A 126 14.59 -17.16 7.81
N PHE A 127 14.95 -17.87 6.74
CA PHE A 127 14.37 -19.18 6.39
C PHE A 127 15.41 -20.24 6.05
N LYS A 128 16.68 -20.05 6.44
CA LYS A 128 17.76 -21.03 6.27
C LYS A 128 17.89 -21.55 4.82
N GLY A 129 17.61 -20.70 3.83
CA GLY A 129 17.72 -21.06 2.41
C GLY A 129 16.53 -21.84 1.82
N GLN A 130 15.47 -22.11 2.59
CA GLN A 130 14.34 -22.92 2.12
C GLN A 130 13.64 -22.32 0.90
N LYS A 131 13.49 -23.10 -0.19
CA LYS A 131 12.85 -22.63 -1.44
C LYS A 131 11.38 -22.25 -1.26
N ASN A 132 10.68 -22.90 -0.34
CA ASN A 132 9.25 -22.73 -0.10
C ASN A 132 8.91 -21.56 0.85
N PHE A 133 9.89 -20.70 1.20
CA PHE A 133 9.75 -19.69 2.25
C PHE A 133 8.62 -18.68 2.02
N TRP A 134 8.22 -18.48 0.76
CA TRP A 134 7.12 -17.60 0.37
C TRP A 134 5.79 -17.89 1.07
N ARG A 135 5.54 -19.15 1.45
CA ARG A 135 4.32 -19.52 2.19
C ARG A 135 4.20 -18.82 3.55
N TYR A 136 5.31 -18.36 4.10
CA TYR A 136 5.40 -17.72 5.41
C TYR A 136 5.34 -16.19 5.35
N ILE A 137 5.10 -15.60 4.17
CA ILE A 137 5.09 -14.14 3.96
C ILE A 137 3.75 -13.71 3.35
N VAL A 138 3.14 -12.67 3.93
CA VAL A 138 1.98 -11.98 3.38
C VAL A 138 2.30 -10.50 3.11
N SER A 139 2.16 -10.09 1.85
CA SER A 139 2.35 -8.71 1.43
C SER A 139 1.08 -7.89 1.64
N THR A 140 1.25 -6.63 2.03
CA THR A 140 0.15 -5.71 2.30
C THR A 140 0.23 -4.54 1.33
N SER A 141 -0.75 -4.46 0.43
CA SER A 141 -0.65 -3.57 -0.72
C SER A 141 -2.01 -2.94 -1.05
N ARG A 142 -2.01 -2.02 -2.03
CA ARG A 142 -3.23 -1.43 -2.60
C ARG A 142 -4.17 -0.80 -1.55
N MET A 143 -3.62 -0.16 -0.51
CA MET A 143 -4.43 0.63 0.41
C MET A 143 -5.00 1.85 -0.32
N CYS A 144 -6.32 1.89 -0.50
CA CYS A 144 -6.99 2.93 -1.28
C CYS A 144 -8.31 3.33 -0.63
N GLY A 145 -8.69 4.59 -0.78
CA GLY A 145 -9.98 5.10 -0.34
C GLY A 145 -10.69 5.82 -1.48
N VAL A 146 -11.96 6.20 -1.25
CA VAL A 146 -12.68 7.04 -2.22
C VAL A 146 -11.89 8.34 -2.38
N PRO A 147 -11.65 8.83 -3.59
CA PRO A 147 -11.11 10.17 -3.79
C PRO A 147 -12.12 11.21 -3.28
N LEU A 148 -11.89 11.75 -2.08
CA LEU A 148 -12.77 12.73 -1.43
C LEU A 148 -12.19 14.14 -1.54
N ARG A 149 -13.07 15.15 -1.56
CA ARG A 149 -12.72 16.57 -1.35
C ARG A 149 -12.39 16.85 0.11
N THR A 150 -13.12 16.22 1.02
CA THR A 150 -12.89 16.34 2.46
C THR A 150 -11.73 15.46 2.90
N PRO A 151 -10.90 15.90 3.87
CA PRO A 151 -9.89 15.04 4.46
C PRO A 151 -10.49 13.74 4.98
N HIS A 152 -9.75 12.65 4.76
CA HIS A 152 -10.01 11.38 5.43
C HIS A 152 -9.77 11.55 6.93
N LYS A 153 -10.68 11.05 7.75
CA LYS A 153 -10.66 11.23 9.23
C LYS A 153 -10.45 9.91 9.96
N TYR A 154 -10.90 8.81 9.38
CA TYR A 154 -10.99 7.51 10.05
C TYR A 154 -10.09 6.45 9.43
N THR A 155 -9.20 6.82 8.48
CA THR A 155 -8.30 5.88 7.79
C THR A 155 -7.54 4.96 8.75
N GLY A 156 -6.96 5.50 9.84
CA GLY A 156 -6.24 4.70 10.83
C GLY A 156 -7.12 3.68 11.56
N LEU A 157 -8.37 4.03 11.87
CA LEU A 157 -9.35 3.12 12.46
C LEU A 157 -9.78 2.05 11.45
N CYS A 158 -10.11 2.45 10.22
CA CYS A 158 -10.44 1.53 9.14
C CYS A 158 -9.32 0.53 8.88
N PHE A 159 -8.06 0.99 8.85
CA PHE A 159 -6.89 0.15 8.70
C PHE A 159 -6.77 -0.87 9.84
N ALA A 160 -6.94 -0.43 11.10
CA ALA A 160 -6.89 -1.31 12.26
C ALA A 160 -7.98 -2.37 12.22
N ILE A 161 -9.22 -2.00 11.87
CA ILE A 161 -10.37 -2.91 11.76
C ILE A 161 -10.14 -3.96 10.65
N ILE A 162 -9.70 -3.53 9.46
CA ILE A 162 -9.35 -4.46 8.39
C ILE A 162 -8.27 -5.44 8.84
N SER A 163 -7.22 -4.91 9.46
CA SER A 163 -6.10 -5.71 9.93
C SER A 163 -6.53 -6.72 10.99
N TYR A 164 -7.41 -6.32 11.91
CA TYR A 164 -7.97 -7.19 12.94
C TYR A 164 -8.77 -8.34 12.35
N VAL A 165 -9.66 -8.07 11.39
CA VAL A 165 -10.44 -9.14 10.74
C VAL A 165 -9.54 -10.07 9.93
N PHE A 166 -8.49 -9.55 9.28
CA PHE A 166 -7.50 -10.40 8.62
C PHE A 166 -6.74 -11.31 9.61
N ILE A 167 -6.44 -10.83 10.83
CA ILE A 167 -5.84 -11.66 11.89
C ILE A 167 -6.79 -12.79 12.28
N LEU A 168 -8.08 -12.48 12.51
CA LEU A 168 -9.10 -13.48 12.82
C LEU A 168 -9.21 -14.54 11.73
N ASP A 169 -9.32 -14.11 10.47
CA ASP A 169 -9.37 -15.02 9.32
C ASP A 169 -8.09 -15.86 9.24
N SER A 170 -6.91 -15.28 9.51
CA SER A 170 -5.64 -16.00 9.45
C SER A 170 -5.52 -17.09 10.52
N ILE A 171 -5.98 -16.80 11.74
CA ILE A 171 -6.01 -17.76 12.84
C ILE A 171 -7.02 -18.86 12.56
N LYS A 172 -8.24 -18.49 12.16
CA LYS A 172 -9.31 -19.45 11.82
C LYS A 172 -8.88 -20.44 10.75
N ASN A 173 -8.20 -19.95 9.71
CA ASN A 173 -7.72 -20.77 8.59
C ASN A 173 -6.32 -21.36 8.79
N LYS A 174 -5.71 -21.17 9.97
CA LYS A 174 -4.37 -21.66 10.32
C LYS A 174 -3.30 -21.30 9.29
N TYR A 175 -3.34 -20.06 8.76
CA TYR A 175 -2.35 -19.63 7.78
C TYR A 175 -0.95 -19.53 8.43
N PRO A 176 0.11 -20.04 7.78
CA PRO A 176 1.41 -20.18 8.40
C PRO A 176 2.24 -18.88 8.34
N PHE A 177 1.62 -17.70 8.22
CA PHE A 177 2.38 -16.47 8.05
C PHE A 177 3.30 -16.22 9.25
N LYS A 178 4.55 -15.83 8.97
CA LYS A 178 5.56 -15.44 9.96
C LYS A 178 5.96 -13.98 9.81
N TYR A 179 5.81 -13.43 8.61
CA TYR A 179 6.16 -12.05 8.30
C TYR A 179 5.09 -11.39 7.45
N THR A 180 4.94 -10.08 7.63
CA THR A 180 4.20 -9.21 6.74
C THR A 180 5.12 -8.20 6.08
N THR A 181 4.87 -7.90 4.80
CA THR A 181 5.60 -6.88 4.05
C THR A 181 4.71 -5.74 3.61
N GLY A 182 5.30 -4.59 3.32
CA GLY A 182 4.60 -3.46 2.72
C GLY A 182 5.58 -2.40 2.23
N ILE A 183 5.21 -1.69 1.17
CA ILE A 183 5.91 -0.49 0.72
C ILE A 183 5.22 0.73 1.33
N ILE A 184 5.80 1.30 2.39
CA ILE A 184 5.11 2.23 3.26
C ILE A 184 5.87 3.55 3.34
N ASN A 185 5.16 4.65 3.03
CA ASN A 185 5.65 6.00 3.24
C ASN A 185 5.48 6.40 4.72
N GLU A 186 6.53 6.90 5.37
CA GLU A 186 6.46 7.32 6.78
C GLU A 186 5.42 8.42 7.02
N LYS A 187 5.22 9.30 6.03
CA LYS A 187 4.17 10.34 6.09
C LYS A 187 2.78 9.74 6.22
N LEU A 188 2.50 8.65 5.50
CA LEU A 188 1.21 7.94 5.61
C LEU A 188 1.00 7.39 7.03
N VAL A 189 2.05 6.83 7.64
CA VAL A 189 1.98 6.32 9.01
C VAL A 189 1.70 7.45 10.00
N LYS A 190 2.44 8.55 9.88
CA LYS A 190 2.33 9.71 10.78
C LYS A 190 0.99 10.43 10.66
N ASP A 191 0.53 10.65 9.43
CA ASP A 191 -0.58 11.57 9.15
C ASP A 191 -1.94 10.86 9.05
N ALA A 192 -1.97 9.60 8.62
CA ALA A 192 -3.24 8.89 8.34
C ALA A 192 -3.46 7.62 9.18
N LEU A 193 -2.40 6.89 9.54
CA LEU A 193 -2.54 5.64 10.30
C LEU A 193 -2.32 5.82 11.81
N THR A 194 -1.88 6.99 12.24
CA THR A 194 -1.75 7.33 13.66
C THR A 194 -3.05 7.93 14.17
N VAL A 195 -3.60 7.36 15.25
CA VAL A 195 -4.75 7.91 15.97
C VAL A 195 -4.30 8.43 17.33
N ARG A 196 -4.79 9.61 17.72
CA ARG A 196 -4.60 10.17 19.07
C ARG A 196 -5.90 10.04 19.85
N LYS A 197 -5.82 9.48 21.06
CA LYS A 197 -6.95 9.39 22.01
C LYS A 197 -6.45 9.88 23.37
N GLY A 198 -6.82 11.11 23.73
CA GLY A 198 -6.20 11.81 24.85
C GLY A 198 -4.68 11.95 24.64
N GLN A 199 -3.89 11.55 25.66
CA GLN A 199 -2.43 11.53 25.59
C GLN A 199 -1.85 10.30 24.86
N VAL A 200 -2.67 9.30 24.54
CA VAL A 200 -2.21 8.07 23.92
C VAL A 200 -2.14 8.22 22.40
N LYS A 201 -0.96 7.94 21.84
CA LYS A 201 -0.71 7.84 20.39
C LYS A 201 -0.70 6.36 19.99
N LEU A 202 -1.64 5.97 19.13
CA LEU A 202 -1.75 4.62 18.59
C LEU A 202 -1.31 4.64 17.13
N CYS A 203 -0.37 3.77 16.77
CA CYS A 203 0.05 3.58 15.39
C CYS A 203 0.37 2.10 15.14
N PRO A 204 0.07 1.56 13.94
CA PRO A 204 0.49 0.22 13.58
C PRO A 204 2.02 0.10 13.57
N HIS A 205 2.52 -1.05 13.99
CA HIS A 205 3.96 -1.29 14.02
C HIS A 205 4.45 -1.77 12.65
N PHE A 206 5.42 -1.05 12.09
CA PHE A 206 6.09 -1.44 10.85
C PHE A 206 7.60 -1.41 11.05
N THR A 207 8.24 -2.56 10.90
CA THR A 207 9.69 -2.69 11.03
C THR A 207 10.36 -2.42 9.68
N PRO A 208 11.28 -1.45 9.58
CA PRO A 208 12.11 -1.29 8.39
C PRO A 208 12.86 -2.57 8.07
N SER A 209 12.89 -2.97 6.80
CA SER A 209 13.44 -4.26 6.39
C SER A 209 14.89 -4.48 6.80
N TYR A 210 15.71 -3.41 6.79
CA TYR A 210 17.11 -3.49 7.19
C TYR A 210 17.31 -3.96 8.64
N LYS A 211 16.36 -3.63 9.54
CA LYS A 211 16.41 -4.09 10.94
C LYS A 211 16.16 -5.59 11.02
N THR A 212 15.08 -6.05 10.39
CA THR A 212 14.69 -7.47 10.37
C THR A 212 15.73 -8.35 9.67
N LEU A 213 16.36 -7.83 8.61
CA LEU A 213 17.36 -8.55 7.84
C LEU A 213 18.79 -8.37 8.38
N HIS A 214 18.99 -7.57 9.43
CA HIS A 214 20.31 -7.24 9.98
C HIS A 214 21.30 -6.81 8.87
N ILE A 215 20.90 -5.80 8.08
CA ILE A 215 21.71 -5.20 7.02
C ILE A 215 21.77 -3.67 7.20
N SER A 216 22.64 -3.00 6.46
CA SER A 216 22.77 -1.53 6.55
C SER A 216 21.50 -0.83 6.08
N LYS A 217 21.09 0.24 6.79
CA LYS A 217 19.94 1.07 6.39
C LYS A 217 20.13 1.65 4.99
N ASN A 218 21.32 2.13 4.67
CA ASN A 218 21.60 2.85 3.43
C ASN A 218 21.83 1.93 2.23
N SER A 219 21.94 0.62 2.44
CA SER A 219 22.14 -0.34 1.35
C SER A 219 20.82 -0.76 0.69
N VAL A 220 19.68 -0.65 1.39
CA VAL A 220 18.37 -1.01 0.86
C VAL A 220 17.91 0.04 -0.15
N LYS A 221 17.70 -0.39 -1.40
CA LYS A 221 17.25 0.48 -2.50
C LYS A 221 16.19 -0.22 -3.34
N ILE A 222 15.33 0.57 -3.96
CA ILE A 222 14.47 0.09 -5.03
C ILE A 222 15.34 -0.28 -6.23
N ASN A 223 15.08 -1.42 -6.86
CA ASN A 223 15.64 -1.75 -8.16
C ASN A 223 14.91 -0.91 -9.23
N ARG A 224 15.46 0.28 -9.49
CA ARG A 224 14.87 1.27 -10.39
C ARG A 224 15.00 0.82 -11.84
N ASN A 225 13.98 0.13 -12.30
CA ASN A 225 13.78 -0.18 -13.71
C ASN A 225 12.64 0.67 -14.29
N ILE A 226 12.27 0.41 -15.54
CA ILE A 226 11.18 1.11 -16.24
C ILE A 226 9.86 1.11 -15.44
N TYR A 227 9.60 0.09 -14.61
CA TYR A 227 8.41 0.03 -13.77
C TYR A 227 8.39 1.12 -12.69
N THR A 228 9.53 1.42 -12.08
CA THR A 228 9.64 2.54 -11.12
C THR A 228 9.28 3.85 -11.79
N TYR A 229 9.74 4.03 -13.03
CA TYR A 229 9.50 5.21 -13.85
C TYR A 229 8.09 5.30 -14.45
N LYS A 230 7.29 4.22 -14.43
CA LYS A 230 5.84 4.29 -14.69
C LYS A 230 5.07 4.93 -13.53
N PHE A 231 5.64 4.97 -12.32
CA PHE A 231 5.02 5.53 -11.12
C PHE A 231 6.01 6.39 -10.31
N PRO A 232 6.64 7.40 -10.93
CA PRO A 232 7.76 8.11 -10.31
C PRO A 232 7.33 8.84 -9.04
N THR A 233 6.12 9.38 -9.00
CA THR A 233 5.60 10.11 -7.83
C THR A 233 5.21 9.21 -6.65
N TYR A 234 5.17 7.89 -6.86
CA TYR A 234 4.97 6.89 -5.82
C TYR A 234 6.30 6.43 -5.24
N PHE A 235 7.30 6.16 -6.09
CA PHE A 235 8.56 5.52 -5.69
C PHE A 235 9.70 6.49 -5.39
N LEU A 236 9.63 7.73 -5.87
CA LEU A 236 10.71 8.71 -5.72
C LEU A 236 10.31 9.82 -4.75
N ASN A 237 11.32 10.46 -4.16
CA ASN A 237 11.11 11.66 -3.35
C ASN A 237 10.63 12.82 -4.24
N ASN A 238 9.36 13.20 -4.13
CA ASN A 238 8.74 14.21 -4.99
C ASN A 238 9.40 15.59 -4.90
N THR A 239 9.87 16.01 -3.72
CA THR A 239 10.53 17.30 -3.53
C THR A 239 11.87 17.33 -4.26
N GLN A 240 12.66 16.26 -4.12
CA GLN A 240 13.94 16.12 -4.81
C GLN A 240 13.75 15.96 -6.32
N LEU A 241 12.78 15.16 -6.75
CA LEU A 241 12.45 15.00 -8.16
C LEU A 241 12.10 16.35 -8.80
N LEU A 242 11.17 17.10 -8.20
CA LEU A 242 10.77 18.40 -8.73
C LEU A 242 11.91 19.42 -8.72
N SER A 243 12.74 19.42 -7.66
CA SER A 243 13.92 20.28 -7.58
C SER A 243 14.93 19.95 -8.69
N THR A 244 15.24 18.67 -8.90
CA THR A 244 16.13 18.21 -9.97
C THR A 244 15.60 18.58 -11.35
N LEU A 245 14.30 18.36 -11.62
CA LEU A 245 13.70 18.73 -12.90
C LEU A 245 13.70 20.24 -13.13
N LYS A 246 13.42 21.05 -12.10
CA LYS A 246 13.48 22.52 -12.21
C LYS A 246 14.88 23.02 -12.56
N LYS A 247 15.92 22.43 -11.96
CA LYS A 247 17.32 22.78 -12.28
C LYS A 247 17.63 22.53 -13.77
N LEU A 248 17.25 21.36 -14.29
CA LEU A 248 17.48 20.99 -15.69
C LEU A 248 16.66 21.84 -16.68
N VAL A 249 15.47 22.27 -16.27
CA VAL A 249 14.67 23.21 -17.08
C VAL A 249 15.31 24.60 -17.10
N ASN A 250 15.82 25.07 -15.96
CA ASN A 250 16.47 26.38 -15.87
C ASN A 250 17.79 26.43 -16.65
N SER A 251 18.54 25.33 -16.71
CA SER A 251 19.74 25.20 -17.55
C SER A 251 19.44 24.96 -19.04
N LYS A 252 18.15 24.94 -19.44
CA LYS A 252 17.67 24.66 -20.80
C LYS A 252 18.00 23.24 -21.30
N ASP A 253 18.33 22.31 -20.40
CA ASP A 253 18.56 20.90 -20.74
C ASP A 253 17.25 20.13 -20.94
N LEU A 254 16.13 20.61 -20.37
CA LEU A 254 14.81 20.01 -20.52
C LEU A 254 13.71 21.05 -20.84
N PRO A 255 12.66 20.67 -21.58
CA PRO A 255 11.50 21.54 -21.78
C PRO A 255 10.65 21.66 -20.51
N LYS A 256 10.01 22.82 -20.29
CA LYS A 256 9.14 23.07 -19.11
C LYS A 256 8.02 22.05 -18.92
N SER A 257 7.57 21.38 -19.98
CA SER A 257 6.50 20.37 -19.92
C SER A 257 6.81 19.19 -19.00
N VAL A 258 8.09 18.89 -18.73
CA VAL A 258 8.47 17.80 -17.80
C VAL A 258 8.10 18.10 -16.34
N LEU A 259 7.81 19.36 -16.00
CA LEU A 259 7.41 19.75 -14.65
C LEU A 259 5.96 19.33 -14.32
N ASN A 260 5.17 18.94 -15.32
CA ASN A 260 3.87 18.33 -15.09
C ASN A 260 4.06 16.86 -14.67
N LEU A 261 4.11 16.61 -13.36
CA LEU A 261 4.37 15.28 -12.80
C LEU A 261 3.30 14.24 -13.14
N GLU A 262 2.06 14.65 -13.45
CA GLU A 262 1.00 13.73 -13.88
C GLU A 262 1.35 13.10 -15.22
N LYS A 263 1.86 13.91 -16.16
CA LYS A 263 2.30 13.49 -17.50
C LYS A 263 3.74 12.96 -17.51
N PHE A 264 4.51 13.26 -16.47
CA PHE A 264 5.92 12.87 -16.37
C PHE A 264 6.11 11.35 -16.41
N SER A 265 5.19 10.58 -15.81
CA SER A 265 5.25 9.12 -15.81
C SER A 265 5.32 8.51 -17.22
N GLU A 266 4.38 8.87 -18.10
CA GLU A 266 4.35 8.41 -19.49
C GLU A 266 5.57 8.91 -20.28
N PHE A 267 6.00 10.14 -19.99
CA PHE A 267 7.15 10.75 -20.64
C PHE A 267 8.45 10.00 -20.31
N ILE A 268 8.74 9.73 -19.03
CA ILE A 268 10.02 9.18 -18.57
C ILE A 268 10.10 7.65 -18.70
N SER A 269 8.96 6.96 -18.82
CA SER A 269 8.92 5.50 -19.00
C SER A 269 9.22 5.03 -20.42
N LYS A 270 9.49 5.93 -21.37
CA LYS A 270 9.85 5.61 -22.76
C LYS A 270 11.37 5.71 -22.94
N ASN A 271 11.90 5.16 -24.03
CA ASN A 271 13.30 5.27 -24.38
C ASN A 271 13.54 6.33 -25.46
N GLY A 272 14.80 6.79 -25.57
CA GLY A 272 15.26 7.63 -26.67
C GLY A 272 15.16 9.13 -26.44
N LYS A 273 15.42 9.89 -27.50
CA LYS A 273 15.65 11.35 -27.48
C LYS A 273 14.44 12.13 -26.96
N ILE A 274 14.71 13.15 -26.16
CA ILE A 274 13.69 14.11 -25.71
C ILE A 274 13.63 15.24 -26.74
N ARG A 275 12.44 15.48 -27.32
CA ARG A 275 12.26 16.56 -28.30
C ARG A 275 12.56 17.91 -27.64
N GLY A 276 13.44 18.70 -28.28
CA GLY A 276 13.83 20.02 -27.78
C GLY A 276 14.77 19.98 -26.57
N SER A 277 15.50 18.88 -26.37
CA SER A 277 16.44 18.70 -25.26
C SER A 277 17.74 18.08 -25.76
N ARG A 278 18.83 18.35 -25.03
CA ARG A 278 20.15 17.73 -25.22
C ARG A 278 20.24 16.34 -24.60
N LEU A 279 19.30 15.98 -23.72
CA LEU A 279 19.27 14.72 -23.01
C LEU A 279 18.37 13.70 -23.72
N THR A 280 18.75 12.44 -23.60
CA THR A 280 17.89 11.28 -23.77
C THR A 280 17.12 11.00 -22.48
N ARG A 281 16.08 10.16 -22.57
CA ARG A 281 15.35 9.73 -21.37
C ARG A 281 16.20 8.86 -20.46
N GLU A 282 17.12 8.09 -21.03
CA GLU A 282 18.11 7.27 -20.34
C GLU A 282 19.03 8.14 -19.48
N GLU A 283 19.60 9.20 -20.06
CA GLU A 283 20.46 10.14 -19.34
C GLU A 283 19.68 10.88 -18.25
N LEU A 284 18.43 11.28 -18.53
CA LEU A 284 17.56 11.87 -17.52
C LEU A 284 17.29 10.90 -16.35
N ARG A 285 17.03 9.62 -16.62
CA ARG A 285 16.89 8.59 -15.57
C ARG A 285 18.17 8.45 -14.76
N SER A 286 19.35 8.42 -15.41
CA SER A 286 20.64 8.38 -14.72
C SER A 286 20.85 9.58 -13.78
N ILE A 287 20.49 10.78 -14.23
CA ILE A 287 20.52 12.00 -13.39
C ILE A 287 19.58 11.87 -12.20
N ILE A 288 18.36 11.36 -12.41
CA ILE A 288 17.38 11.13 -11.33
C ILE A 288 17.91 10.08 -10.35
N ASP A 289 18.54 9.01 -10.83
CA ASP A 289 19.11 7.94 -10.03
C ASP A 289 20.23 8.41 -9.11
N LYS A 290 21.04 9.36 -9.58
CA LYS A 290 22.10 9.99 -8.78
C LYS A 290 21.58 10.98 -7.75
N ASN A 291 20.51 11.72 -8.05
CA ASN A 291 20.13 12.92 -7.28
C ASN A 291 18.84 12.79 -6.46
N VAL A 292 17.99 11.82 -6.75
CA VAL A 292 16.68 11.66 -6.13
C VAL A 292 16.68 10.38 -5.31
N LYS A 293 16.34 10.46 -4.02
CA LYS A 293 16.20 9.29 -3.14
C LYS A 293 14.88 8.56 -3.39
N ASP A 294 14.84 7.29 -2.99
CA ASP A 294 13.60 6.53 -2.93
C ASP A 294 12.63 7.20 -1.93
N GLY A 295 11.33 7.16 -2.24
CA GLY A 295 10.27 7.77 -1.46
C GLY A 295 9.80 6.87 -0.30
N PRO A 296 9.10 5.76 -0.59
CA PRO A 296 8.62 4.84 0.42
C PRO A 296 9.70 3.82 0.82
N GLU A 297 9.64 3.37 2.07
CA GLU A 297 10.55 2.33 2.56
C GLU A 297 9.89 0.95 2.47
N PHE A 298 10.68 -0.07 2.17
CA PHE A 298 10.25 -1.47 2.32
C PHE A 298 10.22 -1.85 3.80
N LYS A 299 9.06 -2.30 4.27
CA LYS A 299 8.85 -2.81 5.62
C LYS A 299 8.75 -4.33 5.57
N LEU A 300 9.43 -4.98 6.50
CA LEU A 300 9.37 -6.43 6.71
C LEU A 300 9.23 -6.65 8.22
N THR A 301 8.03 -6.98 8.66
CA THR A 301 7.66 -7.00 10.08
C THR A 301 7.34 -8.44 10.48
N LYS A 302 7.80 -8.89 11.64
CA LYS A 302 7.34 -10.18 12.19
C LYS A 302 5.83 -10.10 12.41
N ILE A 303 5.10 -11.12 11.98
CA ILE A 303 3.63 -11.10 12.03
C ILE A 303 3.12 -10.95 13.47
N LEU A 304 3.83 -11.51 14.46
CA LEU A 304 3.46 -11.41 15.87
C LEU A 304 3.55 -9.97 16.39
N ASP A 305 4.59 -9.23 16.01
CA ASP A 305 4.77 -7.84 16.42
C ASP A 305 3.71 -6.94 15.76
N TRP A 306 3.42 -7.21 14.49
CA TRP A 306 2.33 -6.54 13.78
C TRP A 306 0.97 -6.84 14.45
N ASN A 307 0.63 -8.11 14.68
CA ASN A 307 -0.60 -8.54 15.33
C ASN A 307 -0.78 -7.88 16.71
N ARG A 308 0.26 -7.92 17.56
CA ARG A 308 0.24 -7.28 18.88
C ARG A 308 -0.05 -5.78 18.77
N SER A 309 0.56 -5.10 17.79
CA SER A 309 0.31 -3.67 17.58
C SER A 309 -1.14 -3.38 17.17
N ILE A 310 -1.73 -4.21 16.30
CA ILE A 310 -3.12 -4.07 15.86
C ILE A 310 -4.09 -4.36 17.00
N LEU A 311 -3.85 -5.43 17.78
CA LEU A 311 -4.73 -5.78 18.90
C LEU A 311 -4.71 -4.71 19.99
N ARG A 312 -3.54 -4.15 20.31
CA ARG A 312 -3.44 -2.98 21.20
C ARG A 312 -4.18 -1.78 20.63
N PHE A 313 -4.16 -1.59 19.31
CA PHE A 313 -4.92 -0.53 18.66
C PHE A 313 -6.43 -0.73 18.89
N ILE A 314 -6.95 -1.92 18.54
CA ILE A 314 -8.37 -2.32 18.65
C ILE A 314 -8.88 -2.19 20.09
N ASP A 315 -8.11 -2.70 21.05
CA ASP A 315 -8.41 -2.61 22.48
C ASP A 315 -8.58 -1.15 22.94
N LYS A 316 -7.61 -0.29 22.61
CA LYS A 316 -7.62 1.11 23.05
C LYS A 316 -8.72 1.96 22.39
N ILE A 317 -9.18 1.58 21.20
CA ILE A 317 -10.31 2.26 20.54
C ILE A 317 -11.68 1.77 21.03
N GLY A 318 -11.71 0.76 21.91
CA GLY A 318 -12.93 0.28 22.57
C GLY A 318 -13.78 -0.64 21.70
N ILE A 319 -13.22 -1.20 20.64
CA ILE A 319 -13.88 -2.29 19.92
C ILE A 319 -13.75 -3.53 20.80
N LYS A 320 -14.88 -4.08 21.29
CA LYS A 320 -14.91 -5.35 22.03
C LYS A 320 -14.24 -6.43 21.18
N SER A 321 -12.98 -6.71 21.46
CA SER A 321 -12.25 -7.78 20.82
C SER A 321 -12.90 -9.10 21.25
N ALA A 322 -13.15 -10.01 20.32
CA ALA A 322 -13.21 -11.42 20.70
C ALA A 322 -11.86 -11.69 21.37
N ARG A 323 -11.84 -12.09 22.64
CA ARG A 323 -10.60 -12.44 23.35
C ARG A 323 -9.95 -13.58 22.59
N ILE A 324 -8.98 -13.27 21.73
CA ILE A 324 -8.16 -14.27 21.06
C ILE A 324 -7.02 -14.57 22.03
N ASN A 325 -7.00 -15.79 22.58
CA ASN A 325 -5.80 -16.32 23.21
C ASN A 325 -4.78 -16.57 22.07
N ILE A 326 -3.76 -15.71 21.96
CA ILE A 326 -2.68 -15.83 20.97
C ILE A 326 -1.48 -16.52 21.59
#